data_AF-A0A7S1NMN7-F1
#
_entry.id   AF-A0A7S1NMN7-F1
#
_cell.length_a   1.000
_cell.length_b   1.000
_cell.length_c   1.000
_cell.angle_alpha   90.00
_cell.angle_beta   90.00
_cell.angle_gamma   90.00
#
_symmetry.space_group_name_H-M   'P 1'
#
loop_
_entity.id
_entity.type
_entity.pdbx_description
1 polymer ?
#
loop_
_entity_poly.entity_id
_entity_poly.type
_entity_poly.pdbx_seq_one_letter_code
_entity_poly.pdbx_strand_id
1 'polypeptide(L)'
;PEFKALREQIAKLSADSDVAGEAGDVDASQDLVRQMDTAKRRIEDLRAKAVAGPDQDLEVCPVTGAFTSGKETHTGDKDRRLAFESGKQYQGWCTVRSKLAELNVLLSSPPSVNREGSPVVADSSDRDR
;
A
#
# COMPACT_ATOMS: atom_id res chain seq x y z
N PRO A 1 -7.15 -22.91 3.13
CA PRO A 1 -7.39 -24.35 3.38
C PRO A 1 -6.11 -25.17 3.11
N GLU A 2 -5.50 -25.02 1.94
CA GLU A 2 -4.26 -25.73 1.54
C GLU A 2 -3.04 -25.37 2.42
N PHE A 3 -2.82 -24.07 2.73
CA PHE A 3 -1.75 -23.64 3.64
C PHE A 3 -1.83 -24.24 5.05
N LYS A 4 -3.05 -24.41 5.58
CA LYS A 4 -3.27 -24.97 6.91
C LYS A 4 -2.93 -26.46 6.92
N ALA A 5 -3.41 -27.19 5.90
CA ALA A 5 -3.12 -28.61 5.73
C ALA A 5 -1.61 -28.90 5.58
N LEU A 6 -0.88 -28.10 4.79
CA LEU A 6 0.57 -28.25 4.62
C LEU A 6 1.36 -27.97 5.91
N ARG A 7 0.90 -27.03 6.74
CA ARG A 7 1.52 -26.76 8.05
C ARG A 7 1.28 -27.88 9.05
N GLU A 8 0.06 -28.41 9.08
CA GLU A 8 -0.28 -29.58 9.91
C GLU A 8 0.54 -30.82 9.46
N GLN A 9 0.74 -31.00 8.15
CA GLN A 9 1.59 -32.05 7.61
C GLN A 9 3.06 -31.88 8.03
N ILE A 10 3.60 -30.67 7.97
CA ILE A 10 4.97 -30.37 8.44
C ILE A 10 5.12 -30.66 9.93
N ALA A 11 4.15 -30.25 10.75
CA ALA A 11 4.17 -30.50 12.19
C ALA A 11 4.17 -31.99 12.50
N LYS A 12 3.36 -32.78 11.77
CA LYS A 12 3.32 -34.23 11.92
C LYS A 12 4.65 -34.89 11.50
N LEU A 13 5.18 -34.54 10.33
CA LEU A 13 6.45 -35.07 9.83
C LEU A 13 7.64 -34.72 10.74
N SER A 14 7.60 -33.54 11.38
CA SER A 14 8.59 -33.15 12.39
C SER A 14 8.55 -34.07 13.61
N ALA A 15 7.35 -34.33 14.15
CA ALA A 15 7.19 -35.22 15.30
C ALA A 15 7.60 -36.67 14.97
N ASP A 16 7.22 -37.17 13.80
CA ASP A 16 7.58 -38.53 13.36
C ASP A 16 9.12 -38.65 13.13
N SER A 17 9.77 -37.58 12.67
CA SER A 17 11.23 -37.53 12.46
C SER A 17 12.00 -37.58 13.78
N ASP A 18 11.51 -36.90 14.81
CA ASP A 18 12.12 -36.89 16.14
C ASP A 18 12.05 -38.29 16.77
N VAL A 19 10.89 -38.96 16.66
CA VAL A 19 10.70 -40.34 17.15
C VAL A 19 11.62 -41.33 16.42
N ALA A 20 11.75 -41.22 15.10
CA ALA A 20 12.66 -42.06 14.32
C ALA A 20 14.13 -41.84 14.70
N GLY A 21 14.51 -40.58 14.95
CA GLY A 21 15.85 -40.23 15.43
C GLY A 21 16.16 -40.78 16.81
N GLU A 22 15.22 -40.69 17.76
CA GLU A 22 15.34 -41.27 19.10
C GLU A 22 15.44 -42.80 19.07
N ALA A 23 14.75 -43.46 18.13
CA ALA A 23 14.84 -44.89 17.89
C ALA A 23 16.15 -45.34 17.20
N GLY A 24 16.98 -44.39 16.76
CA GLY A 24 18.23 -44.66 16.04
C GLY A 24 18.04 -45.03 14.56
N ASP A 25 16.83 -44.87 14.02
CA ASP A 25 16.53 -45.09 12.60
C ASP A 25 16.85 -43.82 11.80
N VAL A 26 18.13 -43.66 11.49
CA VAL A 26 18.69 -42.49 10.80
C VAL A 26 18.13 -42.37 9.38
N ASP A 27 17.92 -43.48 8.68
CA ASP A 27 17.43 -43.48 7.30
C ASP A 27 15.96 -43.00 7.25
N ALA A 28 15.10 -43.52 8.14
CA ALA A 28 13.72 -43.06 8.24
C ALA A 28 13.63 -41.58 8.63
N SER A 29 14.47 -41.12 9.57
CA SER A 29 14.55 -39.71 9.97
C SER A 29 14.92 -38.80 8.78
N GLN A 30 15.93 -39.19 8.00
CA GLN A 30 16.33 -38.42 6.81
C GLN A 30 15.22 -38.35 5.74
N ASP A 31 14.48 -39.44 5.52
CA ASP A 31 13.39 -39.45 4.55
C ASP A 31 12.21 -38.58 4.99
N LEU A 32 11.90 -38.52 6.29
CA LEU A 32 10.87 -37.64 6.84
C LEU A 32 11.27 -36.16 6.72
N VAL A 33 12.55 -35.83 6.92
CA VAL A 33 13.09 -34.48 6.69
C VAL A 33 12.97 -34.08 5.22
N ARG A 34 13.27 -34.98 4.27
CA ARG A 34 13.10 -34.72 2.83
C ARG A 34 11.64 -34.42 2.46
N GLN A 35 10.69 -35.14 3.07
CA GLN A 35 9.25 -34.90 2.89
C GLN A 35 8.81 -33.57 3.48
N MET A 36 9.36 -33.19 4.64
CA MET A 36 9.12 -31.88 5.23
C MET A 36 9.62 -30.75 4.32
N ASP A 37 10.82 -30.89 3.73
CA ASP A 37 11.38 -29.87 2.84
C ASP A 37 10.58 -29.71 1.55
N THR A 38 10.01 -30.79 1.03
CA THR A 38 9.08 -30.70 -0.12
C THR A 38 7.80 -29.96 0.23
N ALA A 39 7.22 -30.23 1.41
CA ALA A 39 6.05 -29.49 1.89
C ALA A 39 6.35 -27.99 2.14
N LYS A 40 7.53 -27.66 2.68
CA LYS A 40 7.99 -26.27 2.85
C LYS A 40 8.14 -25.56 1.50
N ARG A 41 8.78 -26.19 0.52
CA ARG A 41 8.89 -25.64 -0.85
C ARG A 41 7.52 -25.38 -1.47
N ARG A 42 6.56 -26.29 -1.25
CA ARG A 42 5.19 -26.10 -1.74
C ARG A 42 4.50 -24.88 -1.10
N ILE A 43 4.74 -24.62 0.19
CA ILE A 43 4.25 -23.41 0.85
C ILE A 43 4.84 -22.16 0.21
N GLU A 44 6.15 -22.15 -0.07
CA GLU A 44 6.80 -21.01 -0.72
C GLU A 44 6.30 -20.79 -2.15
N ASP A 45 6.09 -21.85 -2.93
CA ASP A 45 5.50 -21.74 -4.26
C ASP A 45 4.08 -21.15 -4.23
N LEU A 46 3.26 -21.58 -3.26
CA LEU A 46 1.92 -21.03 -3.07
C LEU A 46 1.95 -19.58 -2.63
N ARG A 47 2.94 -19.18 -1.79
CA ARG A 47 3.15 -17.78 -1.40
C ARG A 47 3.56 -16.93 -2.59
N ALA A 48 4.52 -17.41 -3.38
CA ALA A 48 4.96 -16.72 -4.59
C ALA A 48 3.80 -16.51 -5.57
N LYS A 49 2.94 -17.52 -5.76
CA LYS A 49 1.73 -17.42 -6.59
C LYS A 49 0.65 -16.51 -6.00
N ALA A 50 0.54 -16.44 -4.68
CA ALA A 50 -0.39 -15.52 -4.02
C ALA A 50 0.06 -14.05 -4.11
N VAL A 51 1.38 -13.81 -4.10
CA VAL A 51 1.96 -12.48 -4.32
C VAL A 51 1.92 -12.09 -5.79
N ALA A 52 2.18 -13.03 -6.70
CA ALA A 52 2.03 -12.88 -8.15
C ALA A 52 0.57 -13.10 -8.61
N GLY A 53 -0.40 -12.56 -7.86
CA GLY A 53 -1.79 -12.55 -8.28
C GLY A 53 -1.98 -11.79 -9.60
N PRO A 54 -3.07 -12.07 -10.34
CA PRO A 54 -3.37 -11.40 -11.61
C PRO A 54 -3.36 -9.89 -11.38
N ASP A 55 -2.83 -9.14 -12.35
CA ASP A 55 -2.71 -7.68 -12.40
C ASP A 55 -3.47 -7.03 -11.25
N GLN A 56 -2.74 -6.56 -10.22
CA GLN A 56 -3.38 -5.78 -9.18
C GLN A 56 -4.15 -4.68 -9.91
N ASP A 57 -5.47 -4.69 -9.82
CA ASP A 57 -6.27 -3.55 -10.25
C ASP A 57 -5.68 -2.38 -9.49
N LEU A 58 -4.89 -1.56 -10.18
CA LEU A 58 -4.24 -0.39 -9.62
C LEU A 58 -4.92 0.80 -10.27
N GLU A 59 -5.44 1.67 -9.44
CA GLU A 59 -6.03 2.93 -9.87
C GLU A 59 -5.10 4.07 -9.56
N VAL A 60 -5.12 5.10 -10.38
CA VAL A 60 -4.33 6.30 -10.13
C VAL A 60 -5.19 7.30 -9.37
N CYS A 61 -4.71 7.74 -8.19
CA CYS A 61 -5.36 8.80 -7.45
C CYS A 61 -5.35 10.10 -8.27
N PRO A 62 -6.50 10.74 -8.55
CA PRO A 62 -6.57 11.92 -9.39
C PRO A 62 -5.93 13.16 -8.75
N VAL A 63 -5.71 13.15 -7.43
CA VAL A 63 -5.11 14.26 -6.68
C VAL A 63 -3.58 14.17 -6.70
N THR A 64 -3.03 13.03 -6.25
CA THR A 64 -1.58 12.84 -6.05
C THR A 64 -0.88 12.15 -7.21
N GLY A 65 -1.61 11.45 -8.09
CA GLY A 65 -1.03 10.61 -9.14
C GLY A 65 -0.44 9.30 -8.64
N ALA A 66 -0.60 8.96 -7.36
CA ALA A 66 -0.10 7.70 -6.80
C ALA A 66 -1.02 6.53 -7.17
N PHE A 67 -0.42 5.36 -7.38
CA PHE A 67 -1.16 4.10 -7.55
C PHE A 67 -1.76 3.65 -6.21
N THR A 68 -3.05 3.36 -6.20
CA THR A 68 -3.81 2.77 -5.09
C THR A 68 -4.37 1.45 -5.55
N SER A 69 -4.50 0.46 -4.66
CA SER A 69 -5.14 -0.79 -5.06
C SER A 69 -6.62 -0.52 -5.30
N GLY A 70 -7.15 -0.91 -6.46
CA GLY A 70 -8.57 -0.86 -6.80
C GLY A 70 -9.44 -1.59 -5.79
N LYS A 71 -8.89 -2.55 -5.03
CA LYS A 71 -9.61 -3.13 -3.88
C LYS A 71 -9.81 -2.14 -2.73
N GLU A 72 -8.89 -1.19 -2.52
CA GLU A 72 -9.00 -0.11 -1.54
C GLU A 72 -10.04 0.92 -1.98
N THR A 73 -10.21 1.15 -3.29
CA THR A 73 -11.23 2.04 -3.84
C THR A 73 -12.62 1.39 -3.89
N HIS A 74 -12.72 0.13 -4.33
CA HIS A 74 -14.00 -0.55 -4.65
C HIS A 74 -14.54 -1.47 -3.55
N THR A 75 -13.69 -1.99 -2.66
CA THR A 75 -14.08 -3.04 -1.70
C THR A 75 -14.38 -2.53 -0.28
N GLY A 76 -14.39 -1.21 -0.08
CA GLY A 76 -14.87 -0.62 1.17
C GLY A 76 -13.91 -0.70 2.37
N ASP A 77 -12.61 -0.87 2.13
CA ASP A 77 -11.58 -0.76 3.17
C ASP A 77 -11.36 0.72 3.55
N LYS A 78 -12.35 1.28 4.25
CA LYS A 78 -12.44 2.71 4.59
C LYS A 78 -11.22 3.18 5.39
N ASP A 79 -10.64 2.32 6.21
CA ASP A 79 -9.54 2.68 7.10
C ASP A 79 -8.25 2.96 6.32
N ARG A 80 -7.95 2.13 5.31
CA ARG A 80 -6.79 2.36 4.44
C ARG A 80 -6.95 3.59 3.56
N ARG A 81 -8.15 3.80 3.02
CA ARG A 81 -8.46 5.01 2.24
C ARG A 81 -8.30 6.27 3.09
N LEU A 82 -8.82 6.26 4.32
CA LEU A 82 -8.65 7.37 5.26
C LEU A 82 -7.18 7.62 5.59
N ALA A 83 -6.38 6.57 5.78
CA ALA A 83 -4.94 6.70 5.99
C ALA A 83 -4.21 7.35 4.79
N PHE A 84 -4.62 7.01 3.57
CA PHE A 84 -4.06 7.62 2.35
C PHE A 84 -4.47 9.10 2.22
N GLU A 85 -5.75 9.41 2.40
CA GLU A 85 -6.29 10.79 2.30
C GLU A 85 -5.78 11.71 3.42
N SER A 86 -5.50 11.17 4.62
CA SER A 86 -4.85 11.90 5.72
C SER A 86 -3.32 12.03 5.57
N GLY A 87 -2.75 11.42 4.53
CA GLY A 87 -1.31 11.47 4.27
C GLY A 87 -0.84 12.85 3.81
N LYS A 88 0.41 13.19 4.16
CA LYS A 88 1.06 14.47 3.79
C LYS A 88 1.07 14.74 2.28
N GLN A 89 1.26 13.69 1.48
CA GLN A 89 1.27 13.81 0.01
C GLN A 89 -0.10 14.25 -0.50
N TYR A 90 -1.17 13.61 -0.04
CA TYR A 90 -2.54 13.94 -0.43
C TYR A 90 -2.90 15.37 -0.01
N GLN A 91 -2.68 15.72 1.26
CA GLN A 91 -2.97 17.05 1.79
C GLN A 91 -2.16 18.16 1.11
N GLY A 92 -0.88 17.90 0.83
CA GLY A 92 0.00 18.82 0.10
C GLY A 92 -0.53 19.11 -1.31
N TRP A 93 -0.90 18.07 -2.05
CA TRP A 93 -1.49 18.23 -3.38
C TRP A 93 -2.84 18.93 -3.37
N CYS A 94 -3.70 18.68 -2.38
CA CYS A 94 -4.93 19.44 -2.19
C CYS A 94 -4.66 20.93 -2.01
N THR A 95 -3.66 21.28 -1.19
CA THR A 95 -3.28 22.68 -0.94
C THR A 95 -2.78 23.36 -2.22
N VAL A 96 -1.90 22.69 -2.97
CA VAL A 96 -1.38 23.19 -4.25
C VAL A 96 -2.51 23.44 -5.24
N ARG A 97 -3.44 22.50 -5.38
CA ARG A 97 -4.59 22.64 -6.30
C ARG A 97 -5.53 23.76 -5.88
N SER A 98 -5.78 23.93 -4.58
CA SER A 98 -6.57 25.05 -4.05
C SER A 98 -5.93 26.39 -4.42
N LYS A 99 -4.62 26.54 -4.21
CA LYS A 99 -3.89 27.77 -4.53
C LYS A 99 -3.86 28.05 -6.03
N LEU A 100 -3.72 27.01 -6.85
CA LEU A 100 -3.80 27.15 -8.30
C LEU A 100 -5.19 27.62 -8.75
N ALA A 101 -6.26 27.12 -8.13
CA ALA A 101 -7.61 27.60 -8.41
C ALA A 101 -7.80 29.07 -8.02
N GLU A 102 -7.32 29.48 -6.84
CA GLU A 102 -7.32 30.89 -6.40
C GLU A 102 -6.59 31.80 -7.40
N LEU A 103 -5.39 31.39 -7.83
CA LEU A 103 -4.59 32.15 -8.81
C LEU A 103 -5.29 32.25 -10.17
N ASN A 104 -5.91 31.17 -10.64
CA ASN A 104 -6.66 31.21 -11.90
C ASN A 104 -7.86 32.15 -11.83
N VAL A 105 -8.57 32.20 -10.70
CA VAL A 105 -9.66 33.16 -10.48
C VAL A 105 -9.13 34.59 -10.55
N LEU A 106 -8.02 34.87 -9.87
CA LEU A 106 -7.38 36.19 -9.89
C LEU A 106 -6.92 36.59 -11.30
N LEU A 107 -6.35 35.67 -12.07
CA LEU A 107 -5.91 35.91 -13.44
C LEU A 107 -7.07 36.06 -14.44
N SER A 108 -8.19 35.37 -14.19
CA SER A 108 -9.41 35.50 -14.99
C SER A 108 -10.23 36.76 -14.66
N SER A 109 -9.94 37.40 -13.53
CA SER A 109 -10.51 38.69 -13.16
C SER A 109 -9.70 39.80 -13.85
N PRO A 110 -10.32 40.75 -14.57
CA PRO A 110 -9.58 41.87 -15.11
C PRO A 110 -8.90 42.62 -13.95
N PRO A 111 -7.65 43.11 -14.12
CA PRO A 111 -6.99 43.88 -13.07
C PRO A 111 -7.89 45.06 -12.71
N SER A 112 -8.23 45.20 -11.44
CA SER A 112 -8.95 46.38 -10.96
C SER A 112 -8.03 47.58 -11.10
N VAL A 113 -8.13 48.26 -12.23
CA VAL A 113 -7.43 49.51 -12.47
C VAL A 113 -8.09 50.55 -11.57
N ASN A 114 -7.34 51.15 -10.65
CA ASN A 114 -7.80 52.39 -10.05
C ASN A 114 -7.98 53.44 -11.16
N ARG A 115 -8.89 54.39 -10.95
CA ARG A 115 -9.28 55.45 -11.91
C ARG A 115 -8.09 56.25 -12.50
N GLU A 116 -6.89 56.09 -11.96
CA GLU A 116 -5.66 56.77 -12.35
C GLU A 116 -4.58 55.83 -12.96
N GLY A 117 -4.92 54.60 -13.36
CA GLY A 117 -4.04 53.78 -14.20
C GLY A 117 -2.80 53.18 -13.51
N SER A 118 -2.69 53.25 -12.18
CA SER A 118 -1.59 52.63 -11.44
C SER A 118 -2.00 51.30 -10.81
N PRO A 119 -1.11 50.28 -10.78
CA PRO A 119 -1.39 49.01 -10.13
C PRO A 119 -1.57 49.19 -8.62
N VAL A 120 -2.65 48.65 -8.08
CA VAL A 120 -2.90 48.61 -6.63
C VAL A 120 -1.94 47.60 -6.03
N VAL A 121 -0.87 48.08 -5.40
CA VAL A 121 -0.01 47.24 -4.58
C VAL A 121 -0.80 46.93 -3.31
N ALA A 122 -1.09 45.65 -3.07
CA ALA A 122 -1.71 45.22 -1.82
C ALA A 122 -0.75 45.52 -0.67
N ASP A 123 -1.07 46.54 0.12
CA ASP A 123 -0.31 46.95 1.28
C ASP A 123 -0.37 45.85 2.35
N SER A 124 0.78 45.22 2.61
CA SER A 124 0.93 44.15 3.60
C SER A 124 1.34 44.71 4.97
N SER A 125 0.73 45.82 5.38
CA SER A 125 0.99 46.50 6.65
C SER A 125 0.09 45.97 7.76
N ASP A 126 0.19 44.66 8.05
CA ASP A 126 -0.40 44.06 9.27
C ASP A 126 0.48 42.90 9.77
N ARG A 127 1.76 43.20 9.94
CA ARG A 127 2.70 42.41 10.76
C ARG A 127 3.47 43.38 11.64
N ASP A 128 2.82 43.83 12.70
CA ASP A 128 3.43 44.07 14.01
C ASP A 128 2.39 44.73 14.93
N ARG A 129 1.63 43.90 15.64
CA ARG A 129 1.06 44.22 16.96
C ARG A 129 0.72 42.98 17.75
#